data_AF-A0A3B0SX56-F1
#
_entry.id   AF-A0A3B0SX56-F1
#
_cell.length_a   1.000
_cell.length_b   1.000
_cell.length_c   1.000
_cell.angle_alpha   90.00
_cell.angle_beta   90.00
_cell.angle_gamma   90.00
#
_symmetry.space_group_name_H-M   'P 1'
#
loop_
_entity.id
_entity.type
_entity.pdbx_description
1 polymer ?
#
loop_
_entity_poly.entity_id
_entity_poly.type
_entity_poly.pdbx_seq_one_letter_code
_entity_poly.pdbx_strand_id
1 'polypeptide(L)'
;MMDPAIDRVLTRWSPERQERARAVLAAYPERRSTVMPLLYLASREHGYCSREAMVEVGKITGLTSIQVESVASFYSMYRRQNVGKYVISVCTSISCFLRGADDVLA
;
A
#
# COMPACT_ATOMS: atom_id res chain seq x y z
N MET A 1 -22.57 -8.17 -6.69
CA MET A 1 -22.54 -9.09 -5.53
C MET A 1 -21.08 -9.41 -5.25
N MET A 2 -20.52 -8.89 -4.16
CA MET A 2 -19.12 -9.13 -3.80
C MET A 2 -18.93 -10.58 -3.35
N ASP A 3 -17.75 -11.12 -3.62
CA ASP A 3 -17.38 -12.50 -3.29
C ASP A 3 -17.31 -12.69 -1.76
N PRO A 4 -18.00 -13.69 -1.17
CA PRO A 4 -17.99 -13.93 0.28
C PRO A 4 -16.59 -14.19 0.87
N ALA A 5 -15.61 -14.60 0.05
CA ALA A 5 -14.23 -14.72 0.49
C ALA A 5 -13.56 -13.35 0.77
N ILE A 6 -13.96 -12.30 0.05
CA ILE A 6 -13.45 -10.93 0.21
C ILE A 6 -13.97 -10.33 1.52
N ASP A 7 -15.24 -10.53 1.81
CA ASP A 7 -15.88 -9.99 3.01
C ASP A 7 -15.25 -10.56 4.30
N ARG A 8 -14.85 -11.83 4.28
CA ARG A 8 -14.10 -12.46 5.38
C ARG A 8 -12.74 -11.81 5.64
N VAL A 9 -12.05 -11.35 4.59
CA VAL A 9 -10.78 -10.63 4.73
C VAL A 9 -11.02 -9.21 5.23
N LEU A 10 -11.99 -8.49 4.64
CA LEU A 10 -12.32 -7.13 5.02
C LEU A 10 -12.80 -7.01 6.48
N THR A 11 -13.47 -8.03 7.01
CA THR A 11 -13.90 -8.06 8.43
C THR A 11 -12.74 -7.94 9.42
N ARG A 12 -11.50 -8.27 9.02
CA ARG A 12 -10.30 -8.09 9.85
C ARG A 12 -9.84 -6.64 9.93
N TRP A 13 -10.25 -5.79 8.99
CA TRP A 13 -9.88 -4.39 8.93
C TRP A 13 -10.87 -3.54 9.73
N SER A 14 -10.44 -2.35 10.16
CA SER A 14 -11.32 -1.40 10.84
C SER A 14 -12.50 -0.95 9.95
N PRO A 15 -13.66 -0.57 10.52
CA PRO A 15 -14.87 -0.23 9.74
C PRO A 15 -14.64 0.87 8.69
N GLU A 16 -13.85 1.90 9.02
CA GLU A 16 -13.49 2.97 8.07
C GLU A 16 -12.68 2.44 6.88
N ARG A 17 -11.80 1.46 7.10
CA ARG A 17 -11.00 0.83 6.05
C ARG A 17 -11.83 -0.07 5.17
N GLN A 18 -12.79 -0.78 5.74
CA GLN A 18 -13.74 -1.60 4.97
C GLN A 18 -14.51 -0.75 3.97
N GLU A 19 -14.99 0.41 4.42
CA GLU A 19 -15.73 1.33 3.56
C GLU A 19 -14.85 1.87 2.42
N ARG A 20 -13.64 2.33 2.74
CA ARG A 20 -12.69 2.77 1.72
C ARG A 20 -12.29 1.66 0.75
N ALA A 21 -12.08 0.44 1.24
CA ALA A 21 -11.75 -0.71 0.40
C ALA A 21 -12.90 -1.04 -0.56
N ARG A 22 -14.15 -0.98 -0.09
CA ARG A 22 -15.34 -1.16 -0.94
C ARG A 22 -15.46 -0.07 -2.00
N ALA A 23 -15.23 1.19 -1.62
CA ALA A 23 -15.22 2.31 -2.57
C ALA A 23 -14.14 2.15 -3.65
N VAL A 24 -12.92 1.75 -3.25
CA VAL A 24 -11.83 1.45 -4.19
C VAL A 24 -12.23 0.30 -5.12
N LEU A 25 -12.78 -0.80 -4.60
CA LEU A 25 -13.20 -1.93 -5.42
C LEU A 25 -14.33 -1.58 -6.40
N ALA A 26 -15.21 -0.64 -6.04
CA ALA A 26 -16.27 -0.15 -6.92
C ALA A 26 -15.76 0.81 -8.01
N ALA A 27 -14.63 1.50 -7.77
CA ALA A 27 -14.09 2.48 -8.70
C ALA A 27 -13.40 1.88 -9.93
N TYR A 28 -13.04 0.59 -9.90
CA TYR A 28 -12.34 -0.07 -11.00
C TYR A 28 -13.17 -1.24 -11.57
N PRO A 29 -13.20 -1.39 -12.90
CA PRO A 29 -13.90 -2.52 -13.54
C PRO A 29 -13.21 -3.86 -13.26
N GLU A 30 -11.87 -3.85 -13.14
CA GLU A 30 -11.06 -5.02 -12.84
C GLU A 30 -10.49 -4.95 -11.42
N ARG A 31 -10.68 -6.02 -10.65
CA ARG A 31 -10.17 -6.12 -9.27
C ARG A 31 -8.65 -6.08 -9.19
N ARG A 32 -7.94 -6.62 -10.19
CA ARG A 32 -6.48 -6.61 -10.25
C ARG A 32 -5.89 -5.20 -10.18
N SER A 33 -6.55 -4.23 -10.79
CA SER A 33 -6.11 -2.83 -10.85
C SER A 33 -6.16 -2.13 -9.50
N THR A 34 -6.87 -2.70 -8.53
CA THR A 34 -7.00 -2.14 -7.18
C THR A 34 -5.83 -2.49 -6.24
N VAL A 35 -4.82 -3.21 -6.73
CA VAL A 35 -3.70 -3.69 -5.90
C VAL A 35 -2.96 -2.55 -5.19
N MET A 36 -2.66 -1.45 -5.89
CA MET A 36 -1.94 -0.31 -5.32
C MET A 36 -2.75 0.43 -4.24
N PRO A 37 -4.00 0.87 -4.50
CA PRO A 37 -4.78 1.55 -3.47
C PRO A 37 -5.12 0.65 -2.28
N LEU A 38 -5.36 -0.65 -2.49
CA LEU A 38 -5.58 -1.59 -1.38
C LEU A 38 -4.32 -1.85 -0.56
N LEU A 39 -3.17 -1.99 -1.21
CA LEU A 39 -1.88 -2.14 -0.52
C LEU A 39 -1.54 -0.91 0.30
N TYR A 40 -1.85 0.28 -0.21
CA TYR A 40 -1.71 1.53 0.54
C TYR A 40 -2.63 1.59 1.77
N LEU A 41 -3.90 1.19 1.63
CA LEU A 41 -4.82 1.12 2.77
C LEU A 41 -4.37 0.10 3.82
N ALA A 42 -3.83 -1.05 3.39
CA ALA A 42 -3.33 -2.09 4.28
C ALA A 42 -2.05 -1.65 5.02
N SER A 43 -1.14 -0.93 4.37
CA SER A 43 0.13 -0.50 4.98
C SER A 43 -0.01 0.63 5.99
N ARG A 44 -1.10 1.40 5.98
CA ARG A 44 -1.29 2.58 6.83
C ARG A 44 -1.37 2.29 8.32
N GLU A 45 -1.81 1.11 8.74
CA GLU A 45 -1.93 0.77 10.16
C GLU A 45 -0.56 0.50 10.80
N HIS A 46 0.30 -0.23 10.08
CA HIS A 46 1.59 -0.63 10.60
C HIS A 46 2.73 0.31 10.17
N GLY A 47 2.48 1.22 9.21
CA GLY A 47 3.50 2.09 8.62
C GLY A 47 4.41 1.37 7.62
N TYR A 48 4.14 0.09 7.34
CA TYR A 48 4.85 -0.74 6.37
C TYR A 48 3.94 -1.86 5.86
N CYS A 49 4.27 -2.44 4.71
CA CYS A 49 3.61 -3.58 4.12
C CYS A 49 4.11 -4.87 4.75
N SER A 50 3.37 -5.42 5.72
CA SER A 50 3.67 -6.73 6.29
C SER A 50 3.38 -7.85 5.28
N ARG A 51 3.92 -9.04 5.53
CA ARG A 51 3.64 -10.22 4.70
C ARG A 51 2.17 -10.63 4.80
N GLU A 52 1.53 -10.50 5.97
CA GLU A 52 0.09 -10.75 6.07
C GLU A 52 -0.72 -9.77 5.23
N ALA A 53 -0.39 -8.47 5.28
CA ALA A 53 -1.07 -7.45 4.50
C ALA A 53 -1.02 -7.75 2.99
N MET A 54 0.13 -8.18 2.48
CA MET A 54 0.27 -8.57 1.06
C MET A 54 -0.56 -9.81 0.70
N VAL A 55 -0.67 -10.78 1.61
CA VAL A 55 -1.53 -11.97 1.41
C VAL A 55 -3.01 -11.59 1.42
N GLU A 56 -3.43 -10.69 2.31
CA GLU A 56 -4.80 -10.19 2.37
C GLU A 56 -5.19 -9.43 1.10
N VAL A 57 -4.32 -8.53 0.63
CA VAL A 57 -4.53 -7.81 -0.65
C VAL A 57 -4.57 -8.78 -1.83
N GLY A 58 -3.73 -9.82 -1.84
CA GLY A 58 -3.78 -10.86 -2.87
C GLY A 58 -5.14 -11.57 -2.93
N LYS A 59 -5.69 -11.95 -1.77
CA LYS A 59 -7.03 -12.56 -1.68
C LYS A 59 -8.13 -11.64 -2.18
N ILE A 60 -8.05 -10.33 -1.92
CA ILE A 60 -9.06 -9.36 -2.36
C ILE A 60 -8.99 -9.13 -3.87
N THR A 61 -7.78 -8.99 -4.41
CA THR A 61 -7.54 -8.66 -5.82
C THR A 61 -7.59 -9.87 -6.75
N GLY A 62 -7.56 -11.08 -6.20
CA GLY A 62 -7.43 -12.33 -6.96
C GLY A 62 -5.99 -12.58 -7.46
N LEU A 63 -5.00 -11.90 -6.88
CA LEU A 63 -3.59 -12.05 -7.22
C LEU A 63 -2.88 -12.99 -6.25
N THR A 64 -1.80 -13.60 -6.74
CA THR A 64 -0.88 -14.34 -5.87
C THR A 64 -0.11 -13.38 -4.96
N SER A 65 0.29 -13.84 -3.77
CA SER A 65 1.11 -13.04 -2.85
C SER A 65 2.41 -12.57 -3.50
N ILE A 66 3.01 -13.38 -4.37
CA ILE A 66 4.23 -13.04 -5.12
C ILE A 66 4.00 -11.87 -6.08
N GLN A 67 2.85 -11.83 -6.77
CA GLN A 67 2.52 -10.70 -7.64
C GLN A 67 2.33 -9.41 -6.84
N VAL A 68 1.72 -9.49 -5.65
CA VAL A 68 1.59 -8.31 -4.77
C VAL A 68 2.94 -7.88 -4.22
N GLU A 69 3.82 -8.82 -3.86
CA GLU A 69 5.18 -8.54 -3.41
C GLU A 69 6.05 -7.91 -4.52
N SER A 70 5.85 -8.31 -5.78
CA SER A 70 6.49 -7.66 -6.93
C SER A 70 6.09 -6.18 -7.04
N VAL A 71 4.81 -5.85 -6.84
CA VAL A 71 4.34 -4.45 -6.83
C VAL A 71 4.90 -3.69 -5.63
N ALA A 72 4.90 -4.31 -4.45
CA ALA A 72 5.42 -3.71 -3.22
C ALA A 72 6.94 -3.46 -3.27
N SER A 73 7.69 -4.30 -4.00
CA SER A 73 9.13 -4.11 -4.19
C SER A 73 9.47 -3.11 -5.29
N PHE A 74 8.59 -2.95 -6.28
CA PHE A 74 8.78 -2.01 -7.39
C PHE A 74 8.61 -0.55 -6.96
N TYR A 75 7.58 -0.24 -6.17
CA TYR A 75 7.32 1.13 -5.72
C TYR A 75 7.94 1.40 -4.34
N SER A 76 8.91 2.32 -4.30
CA SER A 76 9.64 2.70 -3.07
C SER A 76 8.77 3.25 -1.93
N MET A 77 7.55 3.70 -2.24
CA MET A 77 6.56 4.14 -1.26
C MET A 77 6.13 3.00 -0.31
N TYR A 78 6.08 1.76 -0.81
CA TYR A 78 5.71 0.59 -0.03
C TYR A 78 6.93 0.05 0.72
N ARG A 79 7.08 0.48 1.97
CA ARG A 79 8.13 -0.02 2.84
C ARG A 79 7.80 -1.45 3.25
N ARG A 80 8.71 -2.40 3.07
CA ARG A 80 8.51 -3.82 3.42
C ARG A 80 9.00 -4.18 4.83
N GLN A 81 9.60 -3.22 5.52
CA GLN A 81 10.16 -3.35 6.86
C GLN A 81 9.70 -2.16 7.69
N ASN A 82 9.73 -2.30 9.02
CA ASN A 82 9.39 -1.22 9.93
C ASN A 82 10.40 -0.07 9.79
N VAL A 83 9.91 1.13 9.46
CA VAL A 83 10.69 2.35 9.19
C VAL A 83 10.58 3.40 10.30
N GLY A 84 9.98 3.04 11.43
CA GLY A 84 9.72 3.97 12.54
C GLY A 84 8.49 4.85 12.32
N LYS A 85 8.29 5.84 13.21
CA LYS A 85 7.09 6.70 13.22
C LYS A 85 7.11 7.76 12.13
N TYR A 86 8.29 8.28 11.80
CA TYR A 86 8.46 9.37 10.84
C TYR A 86 9.45 8.96 9.78
N VAL A 87 9.02 9.02 8.52
CA VAL A 87 9.87 8.82 7.36
C VAL A 87 10.14 10.18 6.73
N ILE A 88 11.36 10.69 6.92
CA ILE A 88 11.79 11.94 6.31
C ILE A 88 12.47 11.58 4.99
N SER A 89 11.99 12.14 3.88
CA SER A 89 12.56 11.94 2.56
C SER A 89 12.93 13.29 1.97
N VAL A 90 14.23 13.53 1.81
CA VAL A 90 14.76 14.77 1.21
C VAL A 90 15.04 14.52 -0.26
N CYS A 91 14.56 15.43 -1.12
CA CYS A 91 14.80 15.34 -2.55
C CYS A 91 16.25 15.75 -2.87
N THR A 92 16.99 14.88 -3.55
CA THR A 92 18.37 15.12 -4.01
C THR A 92 18.46 15.22 -5.54
N SER A 93 17.33 15.43 -6.23
CA SER A 93 17.33 15.68 -7.67
C SER A 93 18.01 17.02 -8.00
N ILE A 94 18.42 17.21 -9.26
CA ILE A 94 19.19 18.39 -9.69
C ILE A 94 18.55 19.72 -9.28
N SER A 95 17.22 19.83 -9.33
CA SER A 95 16.50 21.05 -8.95
C SER A 95 16.66 21.37 -7.46
N CYS A 96 16.59 20.36 -6.59
CA CYS A 96 16.75 20.55 -5.15
C CYS A 96 18.23 20.71 -4.77
N PHE A 97 19.12 19.97 -5.43
CA PHE A 97 20.57 20.12 -5.27
C PHE A 97 21.03 21.55 -5.53
N LEU A 98 20.59 22.17 -6.63
CA LEU A 98 20.88 23.58 -6.96
C LEU A 98 20.28 24.60 -5.97
N ARG A 99 19.38 24.17 -5.07
CA ARG A 99 18.77 24.98 -4.00
C ARG A 99 19.32 24.66 -2.61
N GLY A 100 20.42 23.92 -2.52
CA GLY A 100 21.06 23.61 -1.23
C GLY A 100 20.39 22.46 -0.49
N ALA A 101 19.91 21.43 -1.20
CA ALA A 101 19.39 20.22 -0.55
C ALA A 101 20.39 19.55 0.40
N ASP A 102 21.69 19.72 0.15
CA ASP A 102 22.75 19.21 1.02
C ASP A 102 22.72 19.85 2.41
N ASP A 103 22.36 21.14 2.51
CA ASP A 103 22.22 21.85 3.79
C ASP A 103 21.03 21.34 4.60
N VAL A 104 20.01 20.78 3.92
CA VAL A 104 18.82 20.18 4.56
C VAL A 104 19.08 18.74 5.02
N LEU A 105 20.04 18.07 4.38
CA LEU A 105 20.45 16.71 4.70
C LEU A 105 21.50 16.65 5.83
N ALA A 106 22.27 17.73 6.03
CA ALA A 106 23.30 17.88 7.06
C ALA A 106 22.72 17.98 8.48
#